data_AF-A0A0G0WJ40-F1
#
_entry.id   AF-A0A0G0WJ40-F1
#
_cell.length_a   1.000
_cell.length_b   1.000
_cell.length_c   1.000
_cell.angle_alpha   90.00
_cell.angle_beta   90.00
_cell.angle_gamma   90.00
#
_symmetry.space_group_name_H-M   'P 1'
#
loop_
_entity.id
_entity.type
_entity.pdbx_description
1 polymer ?
#
loop_
_entity_poly.entity_id
_entity_poly.type
_entity_poly.pdbx_seq_one_letter_code
_entity_poly.pdbx_strand_id
1 'polypeptide(L)'
;MDAVKELKYFFLVLFILAIVWLFTGGPFRPEATSGLFLKDPQGRRARDVQKGVDKITDTTRPDEDDTVEPKDDDAKEIPKDIVTLKRANARDTDINDEYIEIVAAKGNKNAVNISEWKIEGENGLDLKLGYGTYVYTPGISNPKENIFLEPGGKAIITTGYSPLGANFLINKCSGYLDQDKQFSPRLPRQCPLMEDEVLPEGLNDECLDFIEDISKCEILDTIPSYLNSACQSFLSEKVNYKSCVSLHRNDADFFGNEWRIFLSRSNELWKKSREQITLTDENGNLIDSIAY
;
A
#
# COMPACT_ATOMS: atom_id res chain seq x y z
N MET A 1 21.64 49.33 27.79
CA MET A 1 20.69 48.20 27.61
C MET A 1 21.45 46.92 27.91
N ASP A 2 20.91 46.09 28.79
CA ASP A 2 21.62 44.93 29.34
C ASP A 2 21.28 43.68 28.51
N ALA A 3 22.18 43.31 27.59
CA ALA A 3 21.94 42.28 26.58
C ALA A 3 21.58 40.91 27.18
N VAL A 4 22.04 40.63 28.40
CA VAL A 4 21.72 39.39 29.12
C VAL A 4 20.26 39.37 29.59
N LYS A 5 19.71 40.54 29.91
CA LYS A 5 18.31 40.69 30.35
C LYS A 5 17.35 40.52 29.17
N GLU A 6 17.69 41.10 28.02
CA GLU A 6 16.93 40.95 26.77
C GLU A 6 16.90 39.49 26.29
N LEU A 7 18.04 38.79 26.35
CA LEU A 7 18.13 37.38 25.94
C LEU A 7 17.27 36.47 26.83
N LYS A 8 17.23 36.72 28.15
CA LYS A 8 16.37 35.98 29.08
C LYS A 8 14.89 36.22 28.81
N TYR A 9 14.49 37.45 28.47
CA TYR A 9 13.12 37.77 28.10
C TYR A 9 12.70 37.07 26.80
N PHE A 10 13.59 37.03 25.80
CA PHE A 10 13.32 36.33 24.54
C PHE A 10 13.02 34.84 24.75
N PHE A 11 13.84 34.13 25.53
CA PHE A 11 13.61 32.71 25.83
C PHE A 11 12.35 32.48 26.68
N LEU A 12 12.02 33.40 27.59
CA LEU A 12 10.80 33.31 28.38
C LEU A 12 9.54 33.45 27.51
N VAL A 13 9.56 34.35 26.53
CA VAL A 13 8.46 34.50 25.55
C VAL A 13 8.33 33.25 24.67
N LEU A 14 9.44 32.70 24.16
CA LEU A 14 9.42 31.47 23.38
C LEU A 14 8.88 30.27 24.18
N PHE A 15 9.23 30.18 25.45
CA PHE A 15 8.73 29.13 26.33
C PHE A 15 7.22 29.24 26.57
N ILE A 16 6.71 30.46 26.76
CA ILE A 16 5.27 30.71 26.89
C ILE A 16 4.54 30.37 25.57
N LEU A 17 5.10 30.75 24.43
CA LEU A 17 4.51 30.41 23.12
C LEU A 17 4.51 28.90 22.87
N ALA A 18 5.55 28.18 23.30
CA ALA A 18 5.61 26.72 23.22
C ALA A 18 4.54 26.06 24.10
N ILE A 19 4.32 26.57 25.32
CA ILE A 19 3.24 26.11 26.21
C ILE A 19 1.88 26.39 25.57
N VAL A 20 1.63 27.62 25.11
CA VAL A 20 0.37 27.98 24.45
C VAL A 20 0.14 27.08 23.24
N TRP A 21 1.12 26.90 22.37
CA TRP A 21 1.03 26.00 21.21
C TRP A 21 0.72 24.55 21.61
N LEU A 22 1.32 24.05 22.69
CA LEU A 22 1.10 22.70 23.20
C LEU A 22 -0.34 22.49 23.74
N PHE A 23 -0.95 23.53 24.31
CA PHE A 23 -2.32 23.47 24.83
C PHE A 23 -3.40 23.90 23.81
N THR A 24 -3.08 24.82 22.89
CA THR A 24 -4.06 25.41 21.95
C THR A 24 -3.96 24.89 20.52
N GLY A 25 -2.92 24.15 20.11
CA GLY A 25 -2.78 23.82 18.68
C GLY A 25 -1.68 22.84 18.26
N GLY A 26 -1.40 21.78 19.04
CA GLY A 26 -0.51 20.70 18.59
C GLY A 26 -1.07 19.87 17.41
N PRO A 27 -0.22 19.19 16.62
CA PRO A 27 -0.57 18.51 15.36
C PRO A 27 -1.43 17.23 15.50
N PHE A 28 -1.94 16.93 16.70
CA PHE A 28 -2.71 15.71 16.99
C PHE A 28 -4.21 15.97 17.26
N ARG A 29 -4.75 17.15 16.94
CA ARG A 29 -6.21 17.37 17.06
C ARG A 29 -6.97 16.83 15.85
N PRO A 30 -8.03 16.01 16.05
CA PRO A 30 -8.93 15.52 14.98
C PRO A 30 -9.66 16.63 14.21
N GLU A 31 -9.66 17.84 14.75
CA GLU A 31 -10.36 19.01 14.22
C GLU A 31 -9.65 19.61 12.99
N ALA A 32 -8.36 19.31 12.78
CA ALA A 32 -7.63 19.70 11.55
C ALA A 32 -7.93 18.78 10.35
N THR A 33 -8.55 17.62 10.57
CA THR A 33 -8.89 16.63 9.53
C THR A 33 -10.39 16.55 9.22
N SER A 34 -11.23 17.40 9.81
CA SER A 34 -12.68 17.35 9.65
C SER A 34 -13.33 18.72 9.37
N GLY A 35 -12.99 19.29 8.21
CA GLY A 35 -13.74 20.43 7.66
C GLY A 35 -15.09 20.02 7.08
N LEU A 36 -16.13 20.84 7.29
CA LEU A 36 -17.53 20.67 6.84
C LEU A 36 -17.71 20.47 5.31
N PHE A 37 -16.63 20.63 4.52
CA PHE A 37 -16.63 20.53 3.05
C PHE A 37 -15.76 19.40 2.47
N LEU A 38 -15.06 18.61 3.29
CA LEU A 38 -14.35 17.42 2.81
C LEU A 38 -15.25 16.20 2.96
N LYS A 39 -16.19 16.02 2.03
CA LYS A 39 -16.84 14.72 1.83
C LYS A 39 -15.82 13.79 1.20
N ASP A 40 -15.07 13.08 2.03
CA ASP A 40 -14.21 11.98 1.61
C ASP A 40 -15.08 10.87 0.96
N PRO A 41 -14.98 10.66 -0.37
CA PRO A 41 -15.70 9.60 -1.06
C PRO A 41 -15.12 8.22 -0.76
N GLN A 42 -13.84 8.15 -0.36
CA GLN A 42 -13.11 6.90 -0.13
C GLN A 42 -13.48 6.27 1.21
N GLY A 43 -13.66 7.09 2.25
CA GLY A 43 -14.25 6.68 3.51
C GLY A 43 -15.69 6.17 3.40
N ARG A 44 -16.43 6.43 2.30
CA ARG A 44 -17.73 5.79 2.07
C ARG A 44 -17.59 4.38 1.54
N ARG A 45 -16.69 4.12 0.58
CA ARG A 45 -16.49 2.76 0.06
C ARG A 45 -15.93 1.82 1.13
N ALA A 46 -14.99 2.30 1.94
CA ALA A 46 -14.51 1.57 3.13
C ALA A 46 -15.61 1.37 4.19
N ARG A 47 -16.48 2.38 4.43
CA ARG A 47 -17.64 2.25 5.34
C ARG A 47 -18.76 1.38 4.79
N ASP A 48 -18.94 1.30 3.48
CA ASP A 48 -19.96 0.47 2.85
C ASP A 48 -19.54 -1.00 2.88
N VAL A 49 -18.22 -1.27 2.80
CA VAL A 49 -17.65 -2.59 3.14
C VAL A 49 -17.85 -2.90 4.62
N GLN A 50 -17.56 -1.96 5.54
CA GLN A 50 -17.78 -2.16 6.99
C GLN A 50 -19.26 -2.36 7.36
N LYS A 51 -20.19 -1.61 6.76
CA LYS A 51 -21.64 -1.78 6.97
C LYS A 51 -22.16 -3.12 6.42
N GLY A 52 -21.51 -3.66 5.40
CA GLY A 52 -21.76 -5.02 4.94
C GLY A 52 -21.40 -6.07 6.01
N VAL A 53 -20.38 -5.80 6.82
CA VAL A 53 -19.92 -6.65 7.93
C VAL A 53 -20.85 -6.52 9.15
N ASP A 54 -21.29 -5.30 9.51
CA ASP A 54 -22.19 -5.09 10.65
C ASP A 54 -23.60 -5.69 10.43
N LYS A 55 -24.00 -5.85 9.15
CA LYS A 55 -25.28 -6.50 8.81
C LYS A 55 -25.24 -8.03 8.97
N ILE A 56 -24.05 -8.62 9.07
CA ILE A 56 -23.85 -10.06 9.31
C ILE A 56 -23.97 -10.37 10.81
N THR A 57 -23.72 -9.40 11.69
CA THR A 57 -23.76 -9.59 13.15
C THR A 57 -25.13 -9.32 13.80
N ASP A 58 -26.07 -8.65 13.11
CA ASP A 58 -27.34 -8.20 13.72
C ASP A 58 -28.58 -9.07 13.40
N THR A 59 -28.42 -10.24 12.76
CA THR A 59 -29.58 -11.10 12.38
C THR A 59 -29.75 -12.37 13.23
N THR A 60 -29.10 -12.47 14.39
CA THR A 60 -29.34 -13.58 15.32
C THR A 60 -29.78 -13.06 16.67
N ARG A 61 -31.08 -12.80 16.78
CA ARG A 61 -31.75 -12.59 18.06
C ARG A 61 -32.84 -13.65 18.19
N PRO A 62 -32.61 -14.74 18.93
CA PRO A 62 -33.69 -15.55 19.46
C PRO A 62 -34.05 -15.05 20.87
N ASP A 63 -35.35 -15.05 21.12
CA ASP A 63 -35.99 -14.81 22.41
C ASP A 63 -35.57 -15.84 23.48
N GLU A 64 -35.87 -15.45 24.72
CA GLU A 64 -35.70 -16.09 26.03
C GLU A 64 -35.86 -17.62 26.13
N ASP A 65 -35.06 -18.16 27.07
CA ASP A 65 -35.28 -19.32 27.95
C ASP A 65 -34.98 -20.73 27.41
N ASP A 66 -33.80 -21.25 27.75
CA ASP A 66 -33.62 -22.46 28.57
C ASP A 66 -32.13 -22.85 28.68
N THR A 67 -31.74 -23.31 29.87
CA THR A 67 -30.38 -23.67 30.29
C THR A 67 -29.75 -24.81 29.47
N VAL A 68 -28.58 -24.59 28.83
CA VAL A 68 -27.65 -25.65 28.41
C VAL A 68 -26.19 -25.17 28.53
N GLU A 69 -25.35 -26.05 29.08
CA GLU A 69 -23.89 -25.97 29.31
C GLU A 69 -23.06 -25.47 28.10
N PRO A 70 -21.84 -24.92 28.34
CA PRO A 70 -21.06 -24.23 27.33
C PRO A 70 -20.55 -25.22 26.28
N LYS A 71 -21.00 -25.05 25.03
CA LYS A 71 -20.35 -25.64 23.86
C LYS A 71 -19.27 -24.68 23.37
N ASP A 72 -18.09 -25.24 23.19
CA ASP A 72 -16.91 -24.63 22.60
C ASP A 72 -17.27 -23.77 21.38
N ASP A 73 -16.77 -22.54 21.36
CA ASP A 73 -16.89 -21.63 20.23
C ASP A 73 -16.24 -22.26 18.99
N ASP A 74 -17.07 -22.60 18.00
CA ASP A 74 -16.65 -23.01 16.67
C ASP A 74 -15.74 -21.93 16.05
N ALA A 75 -14.43 -22.17 16.07
CA ALA A 75 -13.50 -21.52 15.16
C ALA A 75 -14.01 -21.79 13.74
N LYS A 76 -14.58 -20.78 13.10
CA LYS A 76 -15.17 -20.88 11.77
C LYS A 76 -14.08 -21.26 10.78
N GLU A 77 -13.95 -22.56 10.51
CA GLU A 77 -12.95 -23.14 9.63
C GLU A 77 -13.01 -22.44 8.27
N ILE A 78 -11.93 -21.74 7.91
CA ILE A 78 -11.86 -21.05 6.62
C ILE A 78 -11.90 -22.12 5.53
N PRO A 79 -12.80 -22.00 4.53
CA PRO A 79 -12.86 -22.99 3.46
C PRO A 79 -11.49 -23.10 2.78
N LYS A 80 -10.96 -24.32 2.71
CA LYS A 80 -9.86 -24.65 1.79
C LYS A 80 -10.26 -24.14 0.41
N ASP A 81 -9.33 -23.50 -0.29
CA ASP A 81 -9.48 -22.89 -1.63
C ASP A 81 -9.91 -21.41 -1.70
N ILE A 82 -9.96 -20.64 -0.60
CA ILE A 82 -10.19 -19.18 -0.71
C ILE A 82 -8.95 -18.41 -1.21
N VAL A 83 -7.76 -18.90 -0.87
CA VAL A 83 -6.45 -18.35 -1.24
C VAL A 83 -5.51 -19.52 -1.47
N THR A 84 -4.68 -19.42 -2.50
CA THR A 84 -3.66 -20.42 -2.83
C THR A 84 -2.27 -19.81 -2.67
N LEU A 85 -1.38 -20.54 -2.02
CA LEU A 85 0.03 -20.25 -1.88
C LEU A 85 0.81 -20.84 -3.06
N LYS A 86 1.73 -20.05 -3.62
CA LYS A 86 2.59 -20.46 -4.73
C LYS A 86 4.04 -20.17 -4.40
N ARG A 87 4.90 -21.13 -4.76
CA ARG A 87 6.35 -21.07 -4.52
C ARG A 87 7.03 -19.86 -5.18
N ALA A 88 6.60 -19.48 -6.39
CA ALA A 88 7.26 -18.46 -7.20
C ALA A 88 8.81 -18.57 -7.19
N ASN A 89 9.52 -17.55 -6.68
CA ASN A 89 10.99 -17.52 -6.61
C ASN A 89 11.55 -17.81 -5.21
N ALA A 90 10.84 -18.58 -4.38
CA ALA A 90 11.28 -18.92 -3.02
C ALA A 90 12.61 -19.70 -2.90
N ARG A 91 13.25 -20.08 -4.00
CA ARG A 91 14.55 -20.79 -3.99
C ARG A 91 15.73 -19.85 -4.25
N ASP A 92 15.45 -18.56 -4.43
CA ASP A 92 16.49 -17.56 -4.63
C ASP A 92 17.24 -17.31 -3.33
N THR A 93 18.54 -17.07 -3.45
CA THR A 93 19.41 -16.80 -2.31
C THR A 93 19.55 -15.30 -2.03
N ASP A 94 19.19 -14.44 -2.99
CA ASP A 94 19.06 -13.01 -2.72
C ASP A 94 17.70 -12.74 -2.06
N ILE A 95 17.72 -12.23 -0.83
CA ILE A 95 16.51 -11.91 -0.05
C ILE A 95 15.55 -10.94 -0.77
N ASN A 96 16.06 -10.11 -1.67
CA ASN A 96 15.23 -9.16 -2.42
C ASN A 96 14.60 -9.80 -3.66
N ASP A 97 15.12 -10.95 -4.11
CA ASP A 97 14.58 -11.78 -5.20
C ASP A 97 13.87 -13.04 -4.69
N GLU A 98 14.03 -13.40 -3.41
CA GLU A 98 13.31 -14.48 -2.74
C GLU A 98 11.89 -14.03 -2.40
N TYR A 99 10.90 -14.59 -3.11
CA TYR A 99 9.49 -14.30 -2.85
C TYR A 99 8.56 -15.47 -3.14
N ILE A 100 7.41 -15.45 -2.46
CA ILE A 100 6.26 -16.31 -2.73
C ILE A 100 5.07 -15.47 -3.20
N GLU A 101 4.08 -16.13 -3.77
CA GLU A 101 2.81 -15.48 -4.13
C GLU A 101 1.66 -16.12 -3.39
N ILE A 102 0.72 -15.30 -2.94
CA ILE A 102 -0.61 -15.75 -2.53
C ILE A 102 -1.65 -15.19 -3.49
N VAL A 103 -2.62 -16.01 -3.88
CA VAL A 103 -3.63 -15.64 -4.88
C VAL A 103 -5.00 -15.96 -4.34
N ALA A 104 -5.87 -14.95 -4.24
CA ALA A 104 -7.26 -15.14 -3.89
C ALA A 104 -8.01 -15.82 -5.04
N ALA A 105 -8.86 -16.79 -4.72
CA ALA A 105 -9.67 -17.46 -5.71
C ALA A 105 -10.62 -16.46 -6.41
N LYS A 106 -10.74 -16.60 -7.73
CA LYS A 106 -11.64 -15.76 -8.55
C LYS A 106 -13.11 -15.92 -8.17
N GLY A 107 -13.47 -17.06 -7.58
CA GLY A 107 -14.82 -17.37 -7.11
C GLY A 107 -15.18 -16.74 -5.76
N ASN A 108 -14.25 -16.07 -5.09
CA ASN A 108 -14.53 -15.40 -3.84
C ASN A 108 -15.61 -14.34 -4.02
N LYS A 109 -16.59 -14.30 -3.11
CA LYS A 109 -17.68 -13.31 -3.15
C LYS A 109 -17.27 -11.96 -2.57
N ASN A 110 -16.31 -11.97 -1.64
CA ASN A 110 -15.83 -10.82 -0.90
C ASN A 110 -14.31 -10.82 -0.90
N ALA A 111 -13.71 -9.65 -0.68
CA ALA A 111 -12.28 -9.53 -0.45
C ALA A 111 -11.85 -10.27 0.83
N VAL A 112 -10.63 -10.82 0.81
CA VAL A 112 -10.04 -11.55 1.94
C VAL A 112 -9.04 -10.65 2.64
N ASN A 113 -9.22 -10.42 3.95
CA ASN A 113 -8.23 -9.72 4.77
C ASN A 113 -7.09 -10.69 5.09
N ILE A 114 -5.86 -10.29 4.78
CA ILE A 114 -4.66 -11.12 4.99
C ILE A 114 -3.64 -10.46 5.93
N SER A 115 -3.94 -9.30 6.51
CA SER A 115 -2.93 -8.53 7.27
C SER A 115 -2.30 -9.31 8.42
N GLU A 116 -3.12 -10.04 9.17
CA GLU A 116 -2.71 -10.77 10.36
C GLU A 116 -2.39 -12.25 10.07
N TRP A 117 -2.43 -12.64 8.79
CA TRP A 117 -2.00 -13.97 8.37
C TRP A 117 -0.50 -14.13 8.55
N LYS A 118 -0.12 -15.38 8.69
CA LYS A 118 1.21 -15.81 9.09
C LYS A 118 1.78 -16.78 8.08
N ILE A 119 3.07 -16.65 7.82
CA ILE A 119 3.82 -17.58 6.99
C ILE A 119 4.92 -18.19 7.83
N GLU A 120 5.03 -19.52 7.73
CA GLU A 120 6.02 -20.32 8.43
C GLU A 120 6.72 -21.27 7.45
N GLY A 121 8.05 -21.35 7.54
CA GLY A 121 8.87 -22.37 6.88
C GLY A 121 9.45 -23.34 7.90
N GLU A 122 10.21 -24.34 7.46
CA GLU A 122 10.84 -25.34 8.34
C GLU A 122 11.81 -24.73 9.39
N ASN A 123 12.28 -23.51 9.17
CA ASN A 123 13.10 -22.78 10.12
C ASN A 123 12.30 -22.27 11.35
N GLY A 124 10.97 -22.45 11.37
CA GLY A 124 10.09 -22.16 12.52
C GLY A 124 9.89 -20.67 12.80
N LEU A 125 10.14 -19.81 11.80
CA LEU A 125 9.86 -18.38 11.91
C LEU A 125 8.42 -18.10 11.48
N ASP A 126 7.55 -17.87 12.47
CA ASP A 126 6.19 -17.38 12.27
C ASP A 126 6.22 -15.87 11.97
N LEU A 127 5.99 -15.49 10.72
CA LEU A 127 6.03 -14.10 10.25
C LEU A 127 4.66 -13.62 9.80
N LYS A 128 4.18 -12.55 10.45
CA LYS A 128 2.97 -11.84 10.02
C LYS A 128 3.21 -11.04 8.74
N LEU A 129 2.21 -11.01 7.86
CA LEU A 129 2.23 -10.19 6.64
C LEU A 129 2.20 -8.69 6.95
N GLY A 130 1.46 -8.30 7.99
CA GLY A 130 1.36 -6.93 8.46
C GLY A 130 0.43 -6.07 7.60
N TYR A 131 0.70 -4.77 7.60
CA TYR A 131 -0.17 -3.74 7.03
C TYR A 131 0.51 -3.06 5.85
N GLY A 132 -0.25 -2.37 5.01
CA GLY A 132 0.28 -1.63 3.86
C GLY A 132 -0.46 -0.32 3.60
N THR A 133 -0.07 0.37 2.54
CA THR A 133 -0.74 1.59 2.07
C THR A 133 -1.36 1.36 0.70
N TYR A 134 -2.56 1.88 0.47
CA TYR A 134 -3.19 1.83 -0.86
C TYR A 134 -2.51 2.78 -1.85
N VAL A 135 -2.04 3.94 -1.37
CA VAL A 135 -1.34 4.94 -2.17
C VAL A 135 -0.06 5.31 -1.47
N TYR A 136 1.06 4.90 -2.05
CA TYR A 136 2.36 5.34 -1.58
C TYR A 136 2.54 6.83 -1.87
N THR A 137 2.97 7.60 -0.88
CA THR A 137 3.34 9.01 -1.03
C THR A 137 4.79 9.20 -0.58
N PRO A 138 5.71 9.58 -1.49
CA PRO A 138 7.11 9.82 -1.15
C PRO A 138 7.27 10.93 -0.11
N GLY A 139 8.23 10.76 0.81
CA GLY A 139 8.65 11.80 1.75
C GLY A 139 7.73 12.00 2.97
N ILE A 140 6.68 11.18 3.13
CA ILE A 140 5.83 11.18 4.32
C ILE A 140 5.67 9.78 4.91
N SER A 141 5.24 9.73 6.17
CA SER A 141 4.80 8.48 6.79
C SER A 141 3.47 8.05 6.17
N ASN A 142 3.49 6.92 5.45
CA ASN A 142 2.29 6.39 4.82
C ASN A 142 1.37 5.74 5.87
N PRO A 143 0.03 5.80 5.69
CA PRO A 143 -0.90 5.16 6.59
C PRO A 143 -0.69 3.63 6.57
N LYS A 144 -0.95 2.99 7.71
CA LYS A 144 -0.95 1.54 7.85
C LYS A 144 -2.40 1.06 7.80
N GLU A 145 -2.76 0.41 6.71
CA GLU A 145 -4.10 -0.06 6.41
C GLU A 145 -4.09 -1.59 6.23
N ASN A 146 -5.25 -2.19 6.40
CA ASN A 146 -5.42 -3.62 6.18
C ASN A 146 -5.18 -3.99 4.72
N ILE A 147 -4.55 -5.15 4.52
CA ILE A 147 -4.26 -5.71 3.21
C ILE A 147 -5.42 -6.63 2.84
N PHE A 148 -6.15 -6.24 1.80
CA PHE A 148 -7.26 -7.03 1.26
C PHE A 148 -6.94 -7.55 -0.13
N LEU A 149 -7.15 -8.85 -0.34
CA LEU A 149 -7.14 -9.47 -1.66
C LEU A 149 -8.56 -9.52 -2.21
N GLU A 150 -8.82 -8.70 -3.23
CA GLU A 150 -10.03 -8.81 -4.05
C GLU A 150 -10.11 -10.18 -4.76
N PRO A 151 -11.29 -10.63 -5.19
CA PRO A 151 -11.43 -11.87 -5.95
C PRO A 151 -10.48 -11.91 -7.16
N GLY A 152 -9.62 -12.93 -7.22
CA GLY A 152 -8.59 -13.07 -8.25
C GLY A 152 -7.35 -12.18 -8.08
N GLY A 153 -7.30 -11.35 -7.05
CA GLY A 153 -6.13 -10.57 -6.68
C GLY A 153 -5.03 -11.42 -6.06
N LYS A 154 -3.84 -10.84 -5.95
CA LYS A 154 -2.66 -11.54 -5.42
C LYS A 154 -1.81 -10.64 -4.52
N ALA A 155 -1.00 -11.26 -3.68
CA ALA A 155 0.11 -10.59 -3.00
C ALA A 155 1.42 -11.26 -3.39
N ILE A 156 2.43 -10.45 -3.65
CA ILE A 156 3.82 -10.87 -3.74
C ILE A 156 4.46 -10.58 -2.39
N ILE A 157 4.98 -11.61 -1.75
CA ILE A 157 5.59 -11.53 -0.43
C ILE A 157 7.08 -11.80 -0.57
N THR A 158 7.86 -10.74 -0.49
CA THR A 158 9.32 -10.74 -0.62
C THR A 158 9.96 -10.81 0.77
N THR A 159 11.01 -11.61 0.92
CA THR A 159 11.73 -11.78 2.19
C THR A 159 12.39 -10.48 2.66
N GLY A 160 13.04 -9.77 1.74
CA GLY A 160 13.88 -8.61 2.00
C GLY A 160 13.12 -7.33 2.40
N TYR A 161 13.82 -6.21 2.27
CA TYR A 161 13.29 -4.89 2.63
C TYR A 161 12.51 -4.28 1.47
N SER A 162 11.45 -3.54 1.80
CA SER A 162 10.75 -2.73 0.79
C SER A 162 11.67 -1.63 0.25
N PRO A 163 11.85 -1.50 -1.08
CA PRO A 163 12.56 -0.36 -1.66
C PRO A 163 11.91 0.99 -1.34
N LEU A 164 10.64 0.99 -0.91
CA LEU A 164 9.86 2.18 -0.52
C LEU A 164 9.72 2.31 1.00
N GLY A 165 10.23 1.36 1.79
CA GLY A 165 10.06 1.33 3.24
C GLY A 165 8.63 1.04 3.71
N ALA A 166 7.75 0.55 2.82
CA ALA A 166 6.37 0.18 3.14
C ALA A 166 5.86 -0.96 2.25
N ASN A 167 4.86 -1.70 2.74
CA ASN A 167 4.03 -2.56 1.90
C ASN A 167 3.01 -1.68 1.16
N PHE A 168 2.69 -2.01 -0.09
CA PHE A 168 1.81 -1.16 -0.89
C PHE A 168 0.99 -1.93 -1.92
N LEU A 169 -0.19 -1.39 -2.25
CA LEU A 169 -0.98 -1.85 -3.38
C LEU A 169 -0.46 -1.18 -4.66
N ILE A 170 -0.30 -1.95 -5.74
CA ILE A 170 0.04 -1.35 -7.03
C ILE A 170 -1.14 -0.56 -7.59
N ASN A 171 -0.84 0.50 -8.31
CA ASN A 171 -1.80 1.32 -9.03
C ASN A 171 -1.28 1.61 -10.44
N LYS A 172 -2.07 2.32 -11.26
CA LYS A 172 -1.69 2.71 -12.63
C LYS A 172 -0.33 3.38 -12.71
N CYS A 173 0.02 4.18 -11.71
CA CYS A 173 1.23 4.99 -11.70
C CYS A 173 2.45 4.24 -11.12
N SER A 174 2.28 3.06 -10.53
CA SER A 174 3.35 2.36 -9.80
C SER A 174 4.60 2.09 -10.63
N GLY A 175 4.48 1.93 -11.96
CA GLY A 175 5.64 1.67 -12.81
C GLY A 175 6.68 2.80 -12.79
N TYR A 176 6.30 4.05 -12.52
CA TYR A 176 7.26 5.16 -12.34
C TYR A 176 8.22 4.94 -11.17
N LEU A 177 7.85 4.10 -10.19
CA LEU A 177 8.69 3.84 -9.03
C LEU A 177 9.87 2.90 -9.36
N ASP A 178 9.79 2.12 -10.44
CA ASP A 178 10.77 1.09 -10.84
C ASP A 178 12.03 1.67 -11.51
N GLN A 179 12.05 2.99 -11.79
CA GLN A 179 13.21 3.64 -12.42
C GLN A 179 14.36 3.86 -11.42
N ASP A 180 14.03 4.38 -10.23
CA ASP A 180 15.03 4.69 -9.19
C ASP A 180 15.16 3.59 -8.13
N LYS A 181 14.29 2.58 -8.17
CA LYS A 181 14.19 1.50 -7.19
C LYS A 181 14.09 0.18 -7.93
N GLN A 182 14.77 -0.84 -7.39
CA GLN A 182 14.70 -2.18 -7.95
C GLN A 182 13.65 -2.98 -7.18
N PHE A 183 12.63 -3.45 -7.89
CA PHE A 183 11.64 -4.38 -7.37
C PHE A 183 11.83 -5.76 -7.99
N SER A 184 11.69 -6.79 -7.17
CA SER A 184 11.60 -8.17 -7.65
C SER A 184 10.26 -8.79 -7.24
N PRO A 185 9.47 -9.27 -8.21
CA PRO A 185 9.60 -9.03 -9.65
C PRO A 185 9.42 -7.53 -9.97
N ARG A 186 9.80 -7.10 -11.17
CA ARG A 186 9.63 -5.69 -11.60
C ARG A 186 8.18 -5.22 -11.51
N LEU A 187 7.99 -3.91 -11.35
CA LEU A 187 6.64 -3.34 -11.34
C LEU A 187 6.05 -3.32 -12.77
N PRO A 188 4.72 -3.49 -12.91
CA PRO A 188 4.08 -3.41 -14.21
C PRO A 188 4.24 -2.01 -14.84
N ARG A 189 4.67 -1.95 -16.12
CA ARG A 189 4.75 -0.72 -16.90
C ARG A 189 3.39 -0.34 -17.53
N GLN A 190 2.40 -0.08 -16.68
CA GLN A 190 1.01 0.15 -17.06
C GLN A 190 0.55 1.61 -16.91
N CYS A 191 1.49 2.55 -16.82
CA CYS A 191 1.17 3.97 -16.66
C CYS A 191 0.40 4.51 -17.87
N PRO A 192 -0.46 5.52 -17.65
CA PRO A 192 -1.05 6.31 -18.74
C PRO A 192 0.03 6.84 -19.68
N LEU A 193 -0.30 6.95 -20.96
CA LEU A 193 0.57 7.60 -21.93
C LEU A 193 0.48 9.10 -21.76
N MET A 194 1.59 9.81 -21.93
CA MET A 194 1.60 11.26 -21.77
C MET A 194 0.79 11.98 -22.86
N GLU A 195 0.71 11.40 -24.06
CA GLU A 195 -0.13 11.90 -25.17
C GLU A 195 -1.64 11.81 -24.87
N ASP A 196 -2.06 10.92 -23.97
CA ASP A 196 -3.46 10.78 -23.55
C ASP A 196 -3.87 11.84 -22.51
N GLU A 197 -2.90 12.58 -21.96
CA GLU A 197 -3.14 13.61 -20.93
C GLU A 197 -3.59 14.94 -21.53
N VAL A 198 -4.21 15.78 -20.69
CA VAL A 198 -4.57 17.15 -21.10
C VAL A 198 -3.30 17.98 -21.27
N LEU A 199 -2.94 18.22 -22.54
CA LEU A 199 -1.76 19.01 -22.90
C LEU A 199 -2.04 20.52 -22.75
N PRO A 200 -1.07 21.30 -22.24
CA PRO A 200 -1.20 22.75 -22.14
C PRO A 200 -1.19 23.42 -23.53
N GLU A 201 -1.81 24.59 -23.62
CA GLU A 201 -1.69 25.44 -24.80
C GLU A 201 -0.25 25.97 -24.96
N GLY A 202 0.20 26.18 -26.19
CA GLY A 202 1.52 26.75 -26.49
C GLY A 202 2.67 25.76 -26.58
N LEU A 203 2.38 24.45 -26.63
CA LEU A 203 3.35 23.45 -27.07
C LEU A 203 3.55 23.55 -28.59
N ASN A 204 4.81 23.52 -29.04
CA ASN A 204 5.18 23.45 -30.44
C ASN A 204 5.22 21.99 -30.92
N ASP A 205 5.22 21.79 -32.24
CA ASP A 205 5.22 20.46 -32.86
C ASP A 205 6.37 19.59 -32.34
N GLU A 206 7.57 20.14 -32.16
CA GLU A 206 8.72 19.38 -31.63
C GLU A 206 8.50 18.87 -30.20
N CYS A 207 7.70 19.57 -29.39
CA CYS A 207 7.34 19.11 -28.06
C CYS A 207 6.29 17.99 -28.11
N LEU A 208 5.31 18.14 -29.01
CA LEU A 208 4.25 17.14 -29.18
C LEU A 208 4.86 15.82 -29.66
N ASP A 209 5.71 15.86 -30.69
CA ASP A 209 6.46 14.70 -31.18
C ASP A 209 7.27 14.05 -30.04
N PHE A 210 7.94 14.86 -29.21
CA PHE A 210 8.70 14.35 -28.08
C PHE A 210 7.82 13.70 -27.01
N ILE A 211 6.63 14.25 -26.73
CA ILE A 211 5.67 13.68 -25.77
C ILE A 211 5.13 12.32 -26.23
N GLU A 212 4.83 12.19 -27.52
CA GLU A 212 4.37 10.94 -28.15
C GLU A 212 5.44 9.84 -28.08
N ASP A 213 6.71 10.21 -28.11
CA ASP A 213 7.85 9.28 -28.01
C ASP A 213 8.17 8.80 -26.58
N ILE A 214 7.61 9.41 -25.54
CA ILE A 214 7.89 9.02 -24.14
C ILE A 214 7.31 7.63 -23.86
N SER A 215 8.16 6.70 -23.45
CA SER A 215 7.69 5.35 -23.13
C SER A 215 6.85 5.34 -21.85
N LYS A 216 5.92 4.37 -21.74
CA LYS A 216 5.12 4.18 -20.53
C LYS A 216 5.98 4.09 -19.27
N CYS A 217 5.60 4.84 -18.24
CA CYS A 217 6.28 4.87 -16.95
C CYS A 217 7.75 5.34 -17.00
N GLU A 218 8.13 6.10 -18.01
CA GLU A 218 9.49 6.66 -18.11
C GLU A 218 9.55 8.03 -17.44
N ILE A 219 10.48 8.21 -16.50
CA ILE A 219 10.87 9.51 -15.97
C ILE A 219 12.06 10.00 -16.79
N LEU A 220 12.06 11.27 -17.17
CA LEU A 220 13.13 11.84 -17.98
C LEU A 220 14.30 12.27 -17.08
N ASP A 221 15.45 11.60 -17.22
CA ASP A 221 16.68 11.98 -16.51
C ASP A 221 17.21 13.35 -16.95
N THR A 222 17.03 13.68 -18.23
CA THR A 222 17.42 14.98 -18.78
C THR A 222 16.44 15.39 -19.87
N ILE A 223 15.84 16.56 -19.68
CA ILE A 223 14.94 17.14 -20.68
C ILE A 223 15.77 17.83 -21.76
N PRO A 224 15.54 17.55 -23.06
CA PRO A 224 16.31 18.17 -24.12
C PRO A 224 16.18 19.70 -24.18
N SER A 225 17.33 20.38 -24.30
CA SER A 225 17.39 21.84 -24.30
C SER A 225 16.85 22.51 -25.57
N TYR A 226 16.66 21.74 -26.65
CA TYR A 226 16.06 22.24 -27.89
C TYR A 226 14.55 22.45 -27.77
N LEU A 227 13.90 21.82 -26.78
CA LEU A 227 12.47 21.99 -26.51
C LEU A 227 12.20 23.39 -25.96
N ASN A 228 11.03 23.95 -26.28
CA ASN A 228 10.64 25.26 -25.76
C ASN A 228 10.44 25.22 -24.23
N SER A 229 10.47 26.39 -23.58
CA SER A 229 10.39 26.49 -22.12
C SER A 229 9.07 25.96 -21.55
N ALA A 230 7.97 26.08 -22.31
CA ALA A 230 6.67 25.54 -21.94
C ALA A 230 6.71 24.01 -21.85
N CYS A 231 7.29 23.35 -22.85
CA CYS A 231 7.48 21.90 -22.87
C CYS A 231 8.35 21.42 -21.72
N GLN A 232 9.49 22.06 -21.49
CA GLN A 232 10.40 21.67 -20.41
C GLN A 232 9.71 21.78 -19.03
N SER A 233 8.91 22.82 -18.84
CA SER A 233 8.13 23.01 -17.61
C SER A 233 7.06 21.92 -17.48
N PHE A 234 6.33 21.62 -18.55
CA PHE A 234 5.32 20.56 -18.57
C PHE A 234 5.92 19.19 -18.24
N LEU A 235 7.01 18.81 -18.93
CA LEU A 235 7.65 17.52 -18.76
C LEU A 235 8.18 17.32 -17.34
N SER A 236 8.86 18.32 -16.78
CA SER A 236 9.39 18.25 -15.42
C SER A 236 8.30 18.16 -14.35
N GLU A 237 7.16 18.83 -14.57
CA GLU A 237 6.05 18.82 -13.61
C GLU A 237 5.18 17.57 -13.72
N LYS A 238 4.92 17.09 -14.95
CA LYS A 238 3.89 16.08 -15.21
C LYS A 238 4.40 14.66 -15.38
N VAL A 239 5.61 14.46 -15.87
CA VAL A 239 6.16 13.13 -16.18
C VAL A 239 6.81 12.53 -14.93
N ASN A 240 6.00 12.23 -13.92
CA ASN A 240 6.46 11.59 -12.68
C ASN A 240 5.30 10.92 -11.92
N TYR A 241 5.67 10.05 -10.97
CA TYR A 241 4.72 9.34 -10.10
C TYR A 241 3.71 10.24 -9.40
N LYS A 242 4.19 11.35 -8.80
CA LYS A 242 3.36 12.23 -7.97
C LYS A 242 2.26 12.90 -8.79
N SER A 243 2.61 13.39 -9.98
CA SER A 243 1.66 14.00 -10.90
C SER A 243 0.65 12.97 -11.39
N CYS A 244 1.11 11.79 -11.84
CA CYS A 244 0.22 10.69 -12.27
C CYS A 244 -0.79 10.32 -11.17
N VAL A 245 -0.35 10.14 -9.93
CA VAL A 245 -1.28 9.84 -8.82
C VAL A 245 -2.27 10.97 -8.61
N SER A 246 -1.82 12.23 -8.66
CA SER A 246 -2.73 13.38 -8.48
C SER A 246 -3.82 13.43 -9.54
N LEU A 247 -3.51 13.06 -10.78
CA LEU A 247 -4.44 13.06 -11.92
C LEU A 247 -5.39 11.86 -11.88
N HIS A 248 -4.86 10.65 -11.67
CA HIS A 248 -5.61 9.41 -11.87
C HIS A 248 -6.15 8.76 -10.60
N ARG A 249 -5.87 9.27 -9.41
CA ARG A 249 -6.31 8.67 -8.12
C ARG A 249 -7.82 8.38 -8.01
N ASN A 250 -8.63 9.07 -8.81
CA ASN A 250 -10.09 8.95 -8.78
C ASN A 250 -10.62 8.11 -9.96
N ASP A 251 -9.75 7.59 -10.83
CA ASP A 251 -10.13 6.69 -11.91
C ASP A 251 -10.69 5.39 -11.34
N ALA A 252 -11.70 4.83 -12.00
CA ALA A 252 -12.35 3.59 -11.56
C ALA A 252 -11.39 2.39 -11.50
N ASP A 253 -10.38 2.40 -12.38
CA ASP A 253 -9.33 1.41 -12.56
C ASP A 253 -7.97 1.89 -12.03
N PHE A 254 -7.93 2.89 -11.14
CA PHE A 254 -6.69 3.41 -10.57
C PHE A 254 -5.88 2.33 -9.85
N PHE A 255 -6.55 1.56 -8.99
CA PHE A 255 -5.91 0.49 -8.21
C PHE A 255 -5.83 -0.79 -9.04
N GLY A 256 -4.67 -1.45 -8.96
CA GLY A 256 -4.52 -2.82 -9.42
C GLY A 256 -4.98 -3.82 -8.36
N ASN A 257 -4.86 -5.11 -8.70
CA ASN A 257 -5.22 -6.24 -7.82
C ASN A 257 -3.97 -6.99 -7.33
N GLU A 258 -2.85 -6.29 -7.11
CA GLU A 258 -1.60 -6.88 -6.63
C GLU A 258 -1.01 -6.07 -5.46
N TRP A 259 -0.79 -6.74 -4.34
CA TRP A 259 -0.05 -6.18 -3.21
C TRP A 259 1.43 -6.54 -3.30
N ARG A 260 2.29 -5.60 -2.91
CA ARG A 260 3.72 -5.81 -2.65
C ARG A 260 3.96 -5.78 -1.14
N ILE A 261 4.33 -6.93 -0.60
CA ILE A 261 4.56 -7.16 0.83
C ILE A 261 6.01 -7.55 1.04
N PHE A 262 6.66 -6.95 2.04
CA PHE A 262 8.07 -7.13 2.35
C PHE A 262 8.25 -7.47 3.82
N LEU A 263 8.86 -8.63 4.09
CA LEU A 263 9.01 -9.16 5.44
C LEU A 263 10.17 -8.51 6.21
N SER A 264 10.95 -7.63 5.56
CA SER A 264 12.03 -6.83 6.16
C SER A 264 13.07 -7.69 6.87
N ARG A 265 13.44 -8.81 6.25
CA ARG A 265 14.45 -9.74 6.77
C ARG A 265 15.81 -9.47 6.13
N SER A 266 16.86 -9.84 6.85
CA SER A 266 18.24 -9.76 6.38
C SER A 266 18.83 -11.11 5.95
N ASN A 267 18.06 -12.19 6.06
CA ASN A 267 18.48 -13.55 5.74
C ASN A 267 17.37 -14.25 4.94
N GLU A 268 17.77 -15.21 4.10
CA GLU A 268 16.88 -16.14 3.39
C GLU A 268 15.89 -16.79 4.38
N LEU A 269 14.64 -16.96 3.96
CA LEU A 269 13.61 -17.59 4.80
C LEU A 269 13.41 -19.05 4.46
N TRP A 270 13.56 -19.42 3.20
CA TRP A 270 13.19 -20.74 2.68
C TRP A 270 14.44 -21.53 2.35
N LYS A 271 14.43 -22.84 2.59
CA LYS A 271 15.49 -23.70 2.07
C LYS A 271 15.37 -23.80 0.56
N LYS A 272 16.51 -23.90 -0.11
CA LYS A 272 16.59 -24.19 -1.55
C LYS A 272 15.90 -25.50 -1.97
N SER A 273 15.82 -26.48 -1.08
CA SER A 273 15.18 -27.79 -1.33
C SER A 273 14.74 -28.44 -0.03
N ARG A 274 13.70 -29.30 -0.09
CA ARG A 274 13.08 -29.94 1.08
C ARG A 274 12.61 -28.87 2.06
N GLU A 275 11.76 -28.01 1.55
CA GLU A 275 11.13 -26.94 2.31
C GLU A 275 9.62 -27.17 2.30
N GLN A 276 8.97 -26.81 3.41
CA GLN A 276 7.52 -26.72 3.51
C GLN A 276 7.15 -25.33 4.02
N ILE A 277 6.47 -24.56 3.16
CA ILE A 277 5.96 -23.23 3.50
C ILE A 277 4.47 -23.37 3.79
N THR A 278 4.06 -22.89 4.96
CA THR A 278 2.70 -22.97 5.47
C THR A 278 2.14 -21.56 5.67
N LEU A 279 0.91 -21.35 5.21
CA LEU A 279 0.15 -20.11 5.39
C LEU A 279 -0.99 -20.39 6.38
N THR A 280 -1.06 -19.60 7.45
CA THR A 280 -2.11 -19.70 8.45
C THR A 280 -2.82 -18.36 8.65
N ASP A 281 -4.07 -18.41 9.10
CA ASP A 281 -4.84 -17.21 9.45
C ASP A 281 -4.43 -16.65 10.83
N GLU A 282 -5.08 -15.57 11.26
CA GLU A 282 -4.83 -14.93 12.55
C GLU A 282 -5.10 -15.83 13.77
N ASN A 283 -5.91 -16.88 13.60
CA ASN A 283 -6.27 -17.85 14.64
C ASN A 283 -5.38 -19.10 14.60
N GLY A 284 -4.48 -19.22 13.61
CA GLY A 284 -3.61 -20.37 13.42
C GLY A 284 -4.23 -21.50 12.59
N ASN A 285 -5.39 -21.28 11.95
CA ASN A 285 -5.96 -22.26 11.04
C ASN A 285 -5.15 -22.31 9.75
N LEU A 286 -4.93 -23.53 9.25
CA LEU A 286 -4.23 -23.75 7.98
C LEU A 286 -5.07 -23.24 6.80
N ILE A 287 -4.50 -22.30 6.04
CA ILE A 287 -5.09 -21.81 4.78
C ILE A 287 -4.58 -22.65 3.61
N ASP A 288 -3.26 -22.71 3.44
CA ASP A 288 -2.61 -23.49 2.39
C ASP A 288 -1.16 -23.83 2.75
N SER A 289 -0.57 -24.79 2.06
CA SER A 289 0.84 -25.13 2.21
C SER A 289 1.43 -25.65 0.90
N ILE A 290 2.72 -25.39 0.71
CA ILE A 290 3.49 -25.89 -0.42
C ILE A 290 4.75 -26.58 0.07
N ALA A 291 5.16 -27.66 -0.59
CA ALA A 291 6.41 -28.35 -0.32
C ALA A 291 7.19 -28.60 -1.61
N TYR A 292 8.53 -28.56 -1.56
CA TYR A 292 9.37 -28.72 -2.76
C TYR A 292 10.81 -29.17 -2.50
#